data_AF-A0A399G6N1-F1
#
_entry.id   AF-A0A399G6N1-F1
#
_cell.length_a   1.000
_cell.length_b   1.000
_cell.length_c   1.000
_cell.angle_alpha   90.00
_cell.angle_beta   90.00
_cell.angle_gamma   90.00
#
_symmetry.space_group_name_H-M   'P 1'
#
loop_
_entity.id
_entity.type
_entity.pdbx_description
1 polymer ?
#
loop_
_entity_poly.entity_id
_entity_poly.type
_entity_poly.pdbx_seq_one_letter_code
_entity_poly.pdbx_strand_id
1 'polypeptide(L)'
;MCALDANLRRSGLETRLNSQIGAVDAVLRGVGGAETAKTQRTVLRPHRGRLWWWLRVPPQDAGAPFLTPLAPATEPAAAARRIRGLLAPRRG
;
A
#
# COMPACT_ATOMS: atom_id res chain seq x y z
N MET A 1 6.88 14.84 -5.07
CA MET A 1 6.90 13.55 -4.34
C MET A 1 5.51 13.31 -3.74
N CYS A 2 4.91 12.12 -3.90
CA CYS A 2 3.54 11.86 -3.42
C CYS A 2 3.51 11.75 -1.88
N ALA A 3 2.50 12.31 -1.21
CA ALA A 3 2.43 12.30 0.25
C ALA A 3 2.36 10.87 0.85
N LEU A 4 1.71 9.93 0.15
CA LEU A 4 1.69 8.52 0.55
C LEU A 4 3.09 7.90 0.48
N ASP A 5 3.81 8.15 -0.62
CA ASP A 5 5.18 7.68 -0.83
C ASP A 5 6.12 8.15 0.31
N ALA A 6 6.04 9.43 0.67
CA ALA A 6 6.81 9.97 1.79
C ALA A 6 6.50 9.28 3.14
N ASN A 7 5.21 9.01 3.43
CA ASN A 7 4.81 8.35 4.67
C ASN A 7 5.27 6.88 4.71
N LEU A 8 5.19 6.16 3.59
CA LEU A 8 5.65 4.77 3.48
C LEU A 8 7.17 4.67 3.69
N ARG A 9 7.94 5.55 3.04
CA ARG A 9 9.40 5.62 3.25
C ARG A 9 9.76 5.89 4.71
N ARG A 10 9.09 6.86 5.35
CA ARG A 10 9.27 7.13 6.79
C ARG A 10 8.92 5.93 7.68
N SER A 11 7.99 5.08 7.24
CA SER A 11 7.66 3.84 7.95
C SER A 11 8.67 2.71 7.73
N GLY A 12 9.74 2.93 6.96
CA GLY A 12 10.77 1.94 6.67
C GLY A 12 10.37 0.95 5.58
N LEU A 13 9.56 1.40 4.60
CA LEU A 13 9.24 0.64 3.39
C LEU A 13 9.97 1.24 2.20
N GLU A 14 10.45 0.38 1.30
CA GLU A 14 10.85 0.83 -0.02
C GLU A 14 9.62 1.15 -0.85
N THR A 15 9.73 2.13 -1.75
CA THR A 15 8.60 2.53 -2.58
C THR A 15 8.99 2.75 -4.03
N ARG A 16 8.06 2.41 -4.93
CA ARG A 16 8.12 2.77 -6.35
C ARG A 16 6.84 3.49 -6.74
N LEU A 17 6.97 4.73 -7.18
CA LEU A 17 5.86 5.54 -7.68
C LEU A 17 5.71 5.31 -9.18
N ASN A 18 4.50 4.97 -9.61
CA ASN A 18 4.09 5.01 -11.01
C ASN A 18 3.09 6.18 -11.18
N SER A 19 3.61 7.31 -11.66
CA SER A 19 2.83 8.54 -11.85
C SER A 19 1.81 8.43 -12.97
N GLN A 20 2.03 7.57 -13.99
CA GLN A 20 1.12 7.41 -15.13
C GLN A 20 -0.25 6.87 -14.70
N ILE A 21 -0.28 6.00 -13.70
CA ILE A 21 -1.51 5.36 -13.21
C ILE A 21 -1.86 5.76 -11.77
N GLY A 22 -1.13 6.71 -11.18
CA GLY A 22 -1.30 7.15 -9.80
C GLY A 22 -1.13 5.99 -8.80
N ALA A 23 -0.11 5.16 -8.98
CA ALA A 23 0.14 4.00 -8.12
C ALA A 23 1.43 4.13 -7.30
N VAL A 24 1.42 3.56 -6.10
CA VAL A 24 2.61 3.40 -5.24
C VAL A 24 2.72 1.93 -4.87
N ASP A 25 3.84 1.31 -5.25
CA ASP A 25 4.22 -0.01 -4.78
C ASP A 25 5.05 0.13 -3.52
N ALA A 26 4.58 -0.45 -2.41
CA ALA A 26 5.30 -0.52 -1.14
C ALA A 26 5.95 -1.91 -1.02
N VAL A 27 7.24 -1.95 -0.72
CA VAL A 27 8.02 -3.18 -0.61
C VAL A 27 8.63 -3.27 0.78
N LEU A 28 8.36 -4.39 1.46
CA LEU A 28 9.08 -4.81 2.65
C LEU A 28 10.05 -5.92 2.26
N ARG A 29 11.35 -5.63 2.31
CA ARG A 29 12.36 -6.67 2.13
C ARG A 29 12.43 -7.55 3.38
N GLY A 30 12.45 -8.86 3.20
CA GLY A 30 12.75 -9.77 4.29
C GLY A 30 14.15 -9.52 4.83
N VAL A 31 14.32 -9.60 6.15
CA VAL A 31 15.62 -9.47 6.80
C VAL A 31 16.18 -10.87 7.00
N GLY A 32 17.36 -11.15 6.45
CA GLY A 32 18.11 -12.39 6.71
C GLY A 32 17.54 -13.63 6.03
N GLY A 33 17.84 -13.80 4.73
CA GLY A 33 17.88 -15.09 4.01
C GLY A 33 16.59 -15.91 3.83
N ALA A 34 15.53 -15.69 4.62
CA ALA A 34 14.41 -16.62 4.74
C ALA A 34 13.02 -16.05 4.41
N GLU A 35 12.81 -14.73 4.36
CA GLU A 35 11.51 -14.15 3.97
C GLU A 35 11.57 -13.52 2.56
N THR A 36 10.74 -14.04 1.65
CA THR A 36 10.45 -13.43 0.35
C THR A 36 9.95 -11.99 0.54
N ALA A 37 10.47 -11.05 -0.26
CA ALA A 37 10.03 -9.66 -0.21
C ALA A 37 8.51 -9.56 -0.40
N LYS A 38 7.83 -8.84 0.51
CA LYS A 38 6.38 -8.61 0.43
C LYS A 38 6.13 -7.28 -0.28
N THR A 39 5.24 -7.30 -1.27
CA THR A 39 4.90 -6.10 -2.05
C THR A 39 3.41 -5.84 -1.97
N GLN A 40 3.03 -4.58 -1.72
CA GLN A 40 1.65 -4.11 -1.79
C GLN A 40 1.54 -2.95 -2.77
N ARG A 41 0.79 -3.15 -3.85
CA ARG A 41 0.43 -2.06 -4.79
C ARG A 41 -0.77 -1.30 -4.28
N THR A 42 -0.67 0.02 -4.27
CA THR A 42 -1.76 0.93 -3.91
C THR A 42 -2.03 1.88 -5.08
N VAL A 43 -3.29 2.08 -5.45
CA VAL A 43 -3.68 2.90 -6.62
C VAL A 43 -4.64 4.01 -6.21
N LEU A 44 -4.48 5.18 -6.82
CA LEU A 44 -5.37 6.32 -6.62
C LEU A 44 -6.57 6.20 -7.57
N ARG A 45 -7.79 6.13 -7.02
CA ARG A 45 -9.03 6.05 -7.82
C ARG A 45 -10.16 6.88 -7.21
N PRO A 46 -11.09 7.39 -8.02
CA PRO A 46 -12.31 8.01 -7.53
C PRO A 46 -13.16 7.04 -6.70
N HIS A 47 -13.72 7.52 -5.59
CA HIS A 47 -14.68 6.83 -4.75
C HIS A 47 -15.59 7.84 -4.06
N ARG A 48 -16.91 7.71 -4.22
CA ARG A 48 -17.92 8.58 -3.56
C ARG A 48 -17.62 10.08 -3.71
N GLY A 49 -17.26 10.51 -4.93
CA GLY A 49 -16.98 11.92 -5.25
C GLY A 49 -15.61 12.46 -4.79
N ARG A 50 -14.72 11.61 -4.24
CA ARG A 50 -13.38 12.02 -3.78
C ARG A 50 -12.32 11.02 -4.26
N LEU A 51 -11.05 11.41 -4.24
CA LEU A 51 -9.95 10.48 -4.52
C LEU A 51 -9.62 9.64 -3.29
N TRP A 52 -9.40 8.35 -3.50
CA TRP A 52 -9.07 7.37 -2.47
C TRP A 52 -7.87 6.53 -2.89
N TRP A 53 -7.11 6.09 -1.89
CA TRP A 53 -6.14 5.03 -2.05
C TRP A 53 -6.84 3.68 -1.96
N TRP A 54 -6.53 2.79 -2.90
CA TRP A 54 -7.07 1.44 -2.98
C TRP A 54 -5.93 0.44 -2.97
N LEU A 55 -6.08 -0.62 -2.19
CA LEU A 55 -5.18 -1.77 -2.24
C LEU A 55 -5.51 -2.61 -3.47
N ARG A 56 -4.47 -3.01 -4.20
CA ARG A 56 -4.58 -4.10 -5.16
C ARG A 56 -4.33 -5.41 -4.43
N VAL A 57 -5.41 -6.18 -4.23
CA VAL A 57 -5.34 -7.48 -3.57
C VAL A 57 -4.96 -8.54 -4.61
N PRO A 58 -4.01 -9.44 -4.31
CA PRO A 58 -3.71 -10.56 -5.18
C PRO A 58 -4.96 -11.40 -5.49
N PRO A 59 -5.16 -11.86 -6.75
CA PRO A 59 -6.32 -12.68 -7.12
C PRO A 59 -6.49 -13.96 -6.30
N GLN A 60 -5.40 -14.48 -5.73
CA GLN A 60 -5.40 -15.69 -4.90
C GLN A 60 -6.03 -15.49 -3.50
N ASP A 61 -6.24 -14.25 -3.05
CA ASP A 61 -6.91 -13.98 -1.77
C ASP A 61 -8.43 -14.04 -1.98
N ALA A 62 -8.98 -15.26 -1.91
CA ALA A 62 -10.32 -15.67 -2.36
C ALA A 62 -11.54 -14.94 -1.75
N GLY A 63 -11.34 -13.96 -0.86
CA GLY A 63 -12.42 -13.25 -0.17
C GLY A 63 -12.49 -11.74 -0.42
N ALA A 64 -11.52 -11.14 -1.10
CA ALA A 64 -11.43 -9.68 -1.25
C ALA A 64 -11.60 -9.24 -2.71
N PRO A 65 -12.34 -8.14 -2.97
CA PRO A 65 -12.35 -7.51 -4.28
C PRO A 65 -10.93 -7.13 -4.71
N PHE A 66 -10.62 -7.33 -6.01
CA PHE A 66 -9.31 -7.04 -6.60
C PHE A 66 -8.77 -5.64 -6.24
N LEU A 67 -9.68 -4.67 -6.12
CA LEU A 67 -9.39 -3.36 -5.53
C LEU A 67 -10.24 -3.16 -4.28
N THR A 68 -9.58 -2.99 -3.14
CA THR A 68 -10.25 -2.72 -1.86
C THR A 68 -9.95 -1.29 -1.41
N PRO A 69 -10.98 -0.47 -1.11
CA PRO A 69 -10.77 0.93 -0.72
C PRO A 69 -10.07 0.99 0.64
N LEU A 70 -9.02 1.80 0.75
CA LEU A 70 -8.18 1.87 1.93
C LEU A 70 -8.46 3.09 2.78
N ALA A 71 -8.27 4.28 2.20
CA ALA A 71 -8.41 5.57 2.90
C ALA A 71 -8.57 6.71 1.88
N PRO A 72 -9.15 7.85 2.26
CA PRO A 72 -9.14 9.07 1.45
C PRO A 72 -7.71 9.49 1.09
N ALA A 73 -7.54 10.06 -0.11
CA ALA A 73 -6.23 10.57 -0.56
C ALA A 73 -5.69 11.71 0.31
N THR A 74 -6.57 12.41 1.02
CA THR A 74 -6.28 13.46 2.01
C THR A 74 -5.67 12.91 3.31
N GLU A 75 -5.67 11.59 3.52
CA GLU A 75 -5.16 10.93 4.73
C GLU A 75 -4.00 9.96 4.43
N PRO A 76 -2.87 10.44 3.88
CA PRO A 76 -1.76 9.59 3.47
C PRO A 76 -1.10 8.82 4.62
N ALA A 77 -1.12 9.37 5.84
CA ALA A 77 -0.60 8.70 7.02
C ALA A 77 -1.46 7.49 7.44
N ALA A 78 -2.79 7.60 7.33
CA ALA A 78 -3.70 6.49 7.63
C ALA A 78 -3.51 5.34 6.62
N ALA A 79 -3.42 5.68 5.33
CA ALA A 79 -3.10 4.72 4.28
C ALA A 79 -1.75 4.01 4.53
N ALA A 80 -0.69 4.76 4.81
CA ALA A 80 0.64 4.20 5.07
C ALA A 80 0.65 3.24 6.28
N ARG A 81 -0.03 3.60 7.38
CA ARG A 81 -0.15 2.75 8.56
C ARG A 81 -0.80 1.41 8.26
N ARG A 82 -1.90 1.42 7.49
CA ARG A 82 -2.61 0.20 7.08
C ARG A 82 -1.76 -0.68 6.16
N ILE A 83 -1.10 -0.10 5.16
CA ILE A 83 -0.18 -0.83 4.26
C ILE A 83 0.97 -1.47 5.04
N ARG A 84 1.59 -0.74 5.97
CA ARG A 84 2.65 -1.28 6.83
C ARG A 84 2.16 -2.45 7.68
N GLY A 85 0.96 -2.33 8.27
CA GLY A 85 0.34 -3.41 9.04
C GLY A 85 0.08 -4.67 8.21
N LEU A 86 -0.27 -4.54 6.93
CA LEU A 86 -0.45 -5.67 6.01
C LEU A 86 0.89 -6.36 5.68
N LEU A 87 1.94 -5.58 5.41
CA LEU A 87 3.24 -6.14 5.05
C LEU A 87 4.00 -6.71 6.27
N ALA A 88 3.86 -6.09 7.43
CA ALA A 88 4.46 -6.52 8.69
C ALA A 88 3.38 -6.66 9.78
N PRO A 89 2.52 -7.69 9.73
CA PRO A 89 1.57 -7.96 10.79
C PRO A 89 2.35 -8.22 12.08
N ARG A 90 1.96 -7.59 13.18
CA ARG A 90 2.52 -7.96 14.49
C ARG A 90 2.10 -9.42 14.75
N ARG A 91 3.06 -10.34 14.80
CA ARG A 91 2.81 -11.69 15.31
C ARG A 91 2.49 -11.51 16.80
N GLY A 92 1.25 -11.82 17.18
CA GLY A 92 0.84 -12.00 18.57
C GLY A 92 1.36 -13.33 19.09
#